data_AF-A0A3D3W094-F1
#
_entry.id   AF-A0A3D3W094-F1
#
_cell.length_a   1.000
_cell.length_b   1.000
_cell.length_c   1.000
_cell.angle_alpha   90.00
_cell.angle_beta   90.00
_cell.angle_gamma   90.00
#
_symmetry.space_group_name_H-M   'P 1'
#
loop_
_entity.id
_entity.type
_entity.pdbx_description
1 polymer ?
#
loop_
_entity_poly.entity_id
_entity_poly.type
_entity_poly.pdbx_seq_one_letter_code
_entity_poly.pdbx_strand_id
1 'polypeptide(L)'
;MRSWVLACLVFELWGHSAVSGEELFNGRDLSGWEGDTAHWRVEDGAIIGEIARGQTLRKNTWLIWRGGRLSDFDLRVQVKLTGLPAANSGIQFRCQADSVDHVSGYQADLDMGAVWLGRIYDEHGRALLVERGTRVRLAADGDRREQRFAPPEQFAVLFREQDWNDYRIVAAGPHVAVYVNGTLFSELWDEQRGEADLSGLLAFQLHSGPETRVQFRRVTLETLGPDQSVLGAFPEIVAETKVNENPGISPVDSAGKSLNLGFETGDLSGWRAEGTAFQGQPVAEDGISNRWPGQVSGKEGRFFVGGYELVRDAGTGTLTSPALTVTKPWGSFLLGGGQAESTRAEILLLNNAGEDESVLFRATGREREQMRRVAFDLRAVQGRRVCVRLVDENPGGWGHLNFDDFRLHDEAPAIVEAAAAWRSTDNPVLAHLRPNTVPADAAGAATETLRQMSVSRGFSVDLIAAEPVVHQPIAFAFDVRGRLWVAEGHSYPTRRPDGEGLDRIVILQDRDADGQFEHRKVFMERLNLVSGMEVGHGGVWLGAAPHLLFVPDRNQDDVPDGEP
;
A
#
# COMPACT_ATOMS: atom_id res chain seq x y z
N MET A 1 -1.40 18.83 -20.04
CA MET A 1 -2.66 18.21 -20.54
C MET A 1 -2.88 16.96 -19.70
N ARG A 2 -4.04 16.83 -19.05
CA ARG A 2 -4.42 15.60 -18.35
C ARG A 2 -5.06 14.68 -19.38
N SER A 3 -4.48 13.52 -19.64
CA SER A 3 -5.07 12.53 -20.56
C SER A 3 -6.14 11.72 -19.84
N TRP A 4 -7.32 11.59 -20.45
CA TRP A 4 -8.41 10.76 -19.93
C TRP A 4 -8.50 9.45 -20.71
N VAL A 5 -8.65 8.34 -19.98
CA VAL A 5 -8.78 6.98 -20.53
C VAL A 5 -10.05 6.36 -19.97
N LEU A 6 -10.91 5.83 -20.84
CA LEU A 6 -12.01 4.97 -20.43
C LEU A 6 -11.59 3.51 -20.64
N ALA A 7 -11.54 2.78 -19.54
CA ALA A 7 -11.13 1.38 -19.49
C ALA A 7 -12.32 0.50 -19.12
N CYS A 8 -12.56 -0.55 -19.89
CA CYS A 8 -13.52 -1.59 -19.53
C CYS A 8 -12.79 -2.81 -18.96
N LEU A 9 -13.28 -3.28 -17.81
CA LEU A 9 -12.89 -4.58 -17.26
C LEU A 9 -13.73 -5.63 -17.97
N VAL A 10 -13.09 -6.42 -18.83
CA VAL A 10 -13.72 -7.58 -19.46
C VAL A 10 -13.60 -8.76 -18.48
N PHE A 11 -14.74 -9.33 -18.12
CA PHE A 11 -14.79 -10.60 -17.42
C PHE A 11 -14.75 -11.72 -18.46
N GLU A 12 -13.61 -12.34 -18.65
CA GLU A 12 -13.64 -13.71 -19.19
C GLU A 12 -14.16 -14.62 -18.08
N LEU A 13 -15.43 -15.04 -18.21
CA LEU A 13 -15.95 -16.20 -17.49
C LEU A 13 -15.23 -17.45 -18.02
N TRP A 14 -13.98 -17.64 -17.57
CA TRP A 14 -13.52 -18.99 -17.33
C TRP A 14 -14.49 -19.55 -16.32
N GLY A 15 -15.36 -20.46 -16.76
CA GLY A 15 -16.36 -21.07 -15.92
C GLY A 15 -15.71 -21.40 -14.59
N HIS A 16 -16.31 -20.92 -13.48
CA HIS A 16 -15.79 -21.16 -12.14
C HIS A 16 -15.40 -22.63 -12.09
N SER A 17 -14.09 -22.94 -12.10
CA SER A 17 -13.71 -24.26 -11.70
C SER A 17 -14.25 -24.37 -10.29
N ALA A 18 -15.01 -25.42 -10.03
CA ALA A 18 -15.31 -25.84 -8.67
C ALA A 18 -14.03 -25.67 -7.85
N VAL A 19 -14.12 -25.15 -6.62
CA VAL A 19 -12.97 -25.10 -5.69
C VAL A 19 -12.33 -26.49 -5.75
N SER A 20 -11.16 -26.58 -6.38
CA SER A 20 -10.44 -27.83 -6.55
C SER A 20 -9.83 -28.15 -5.20
N GLY A 21 -10.48 -28.98 -4.40
CA GLY A 21 -9.95 -29.33 -3.09
C GLY A 21 -10.86 -30.28 -2.33
N GLU A 22 -10.25 -31.13 -1.53
CA GLU A 22 -10.95 -32.01 -0.60
C GLU A 22 -11.47 -31.18 0.58
N GLU A 23 -12.75 -31.36 0.94
CA GLU A 23 -13.32 -30.75 2.14
C GLU A 23 -12.99 -31.61 3.37
N LEU A 24 -12.14 -31.10 4.26
CA LEU A 24 -11.62 -31.84 5.42
C LEU A 24 -12.59 -31.87 6.62
N PHE A 25 -13.60 -31.00 6.61
CA PHE A 25 -14.59 -30.90 7.67
C PHE A 25 -16.01 -31.03 7.11
N ASN A 26 -16.75 -32.02 7.61
CA ASN A 26 -18.05 -32.42 7.05
C ASN A 26 -19.23 -31.53 7.47
N GLY A 27 -19.00 -30.49 8.29
CA GLY A 27 -20.03 -29.57 8.77
C GLY A 27 -20.98 -30.12 9.84
N ARG A 28 -20.81 -31.37 10.31
CA ARG A 28 -21.78 -32.06 11.17
C ARG A 28 -21.16 -32.59 12.46
N ASP A 29 -19.97 -33.17 12.39
CA ASP A 29 -19.28 -33.77 13.54
C ASP A 29 -17.76 -33.72 13.34
N LEU A 30 -17.01 -34.15 14.36
CA LEU A 30 -15.55 -34.19 14.35
C LEU A 30 -14.99 -35.49 13.74
N SER A 31 -15.73 -36.18 12.86
CA SER A 31 -15.20 -37.38 12.19
C SER A 31 -13.92 -37.04 11.42
N GLY A 32 -12.85 -37.80 11.68
CA GLY A 32 -11.52 -37.54 11.12
C GLY A 32 -10.68 -36.53 11.90
N TRP A 33 -11.19 -36.00 13.02
CA TRP A 33 -10.50 -35.09 13.91
C TRP A 33 -10.40 -35.67 15.32
N GLU A 34 -9.29 -35.40 16.01
CA GLU A 34 -9.00 -35.85 17.37
C GLU A 34 -8.67 -34.65 18.25
N GLY A 35 -9.36 -34.49 19.38
CA GLY A 35 -9.14 -33.38 20.32
C GLY A 35 -9.94 -33.57 21.61
N ASP A 36 -9.70 -32.71 22.60
CA ASP A 36 -10.44 -32.74 23.86
C ASP A 36 -11.86 -32.20 23.68
N THR A 37 -12.85 -33.10 23.76
CA THR A 37 -14.28 -32.76 23.61
C THR A 37 -14.82 -31.84 24.71
N ALA A 38 -14.08 -31.60 25.78
CA ALA A 38 -14.43 -30.56 26.76
C ALA A 38 -14.31 -29.14 26.17
N HIS A 39 -13.45 -28.96 25.18
CA HIS A 39 -13.15 -27.67 24.55
C HIS A 39 -13.59 -27.61 23.09
N TRP A 40 -13.64 -28.75 22.41
CA TRP A 40 -13.91 -28.85 20.98
C TRP A 40 -15.26 -29.51 20.69
N ARG A 41 -16.05 -28.88 19.83
CA ARG A 41 -17.35 -29.39 19.37
C ARG A 41 -17.73 -28.85 17.99
N VAL A 42 -18.84 -29.33 17.45
CA VAL A 42 -19.46 -28.75 16.25
C VAL A 42 -20.74 -28.01 16.64
N GLU A 43 -20.89 -26.79 16.13
CA GLU A 43 -22.06 -25.93 16.34
C GLU A 43 -22.29 -25.12 15.06
N ASP A 44 -23.54 -25.07 14.57
CA ASP A 44 -23.95 -24.30 13.39
C ASP A 44 -23.06 -24.49 12.15
N GLY A 45 -22.63 -25.72 11.89
CA GLY A 45 -21.80 -26.06 10.74
C GLY A 45 -20.35 -25.58 10.84
N ALA A 46 -19.85 -25.29 12.04
CA ALA A 46 -18.48 -24.91 12.32
C ALA A 46 -17.87 -25.76 13.45
N ILE A 47 -16.57 -26.01 13.36
CA ILE A 47 -15.77 -26.50 14.48
C ILE A 47 -15.59 -25.32 15.45
N ILE A 48 -15.85 -25.55 16.75
CA ILE A 48 -15.70 -24.55 17.81
C ILE A 48 -14.64 -25.03 18.78
N GLY A 49 -13.64 -24.19 19.05
CA GLY A 49 -12.76 -24.28 20.23
C GLY A 49 -13.13 -23.18 21.21
N GLU A 50 -13.41 -23.52 22.47
CA GLU A 50 -13.90 -22.55 23.44
C GLU A 50 -13.30 -22.67 24.85
N ILE A 51 -12.93 -21.51 25.38
CA ILE A 51 -12.72 -21.23 26.80
C ILE A 51 -13.91 -20.39 27.24
N ALA A 52 -14.79 -20.98 28.05
CA ALA A 52 -16.05 -20.34 28.44
C ALA A 52 -15.83 -19.03 29.21
N ARG A 53 -16.85 -18.17 29.20
CA ARG A 53 -16.82 -16.88 29.89
C ARG A 53 -16.41 -16.99 31.35
N GLY A 54 -15.44 -16.16 31.74
CA GLY A 54 -14.89 -16.13 33.10
C GLY A 54 -13.96 -17.30 33.45
N GLN A 55 -13.66 -18.20 32.52
CA GLN A 55 -12.69 -19.28 32.72
C GLN A 55 -11.31 -18.91 32.17
N THR A 56 -10.33 -19.74 32.50
CA THR A 56 -8.96 -19.64 32.00
C THR A 56 -8.44 -21.04 31.70
N LEU A 57 -7.95 -21.23 30.49
CA LEU A 57 -7.30 -22.46 30.08
C LEU A 57 -5.83 -22.42 30.50
N ARG A 58 -5.35 -23.46 31.18
CA ARG A 58 -3.99 -23.49 31.75
C ARG A 58 -2.91 -23.97 30.79
N LYS A 59 -3.30 -24.74 29.78
CA LYS A 59 -2.40 -25.33 28.78
C LYS A 59 -3.10 -25.34 27.43
N ASN A 60 -2.34 -25.16 26.37
CA ASN A 60 -2.85 -25.23 25.00
C ASN A 60 -3.51 -26.61 24.77
N THR A 61 -4.57 -26.63 23.99
CA THR A 61 -5.18 -27.86 23.49
C THR A 61 -5.35 -27.75 21.98
N TRP A 62 -5.25 -28.87 21.27
CA TRP A 62 -5.33 -28.91 19.82
C TRP A 62 -6.41 -29.87 19.34
N LEU A 63 -7.03 -29.52 18.22
CA LEU A 63 -7.85 -30.41 17.42
C LEU A 63 -7.07 -30.83 16.17
N ILE A 64 -6.63 -32.08 16.14
CA ILE A 64 -5.72 -32.63 15.14
C ILE A 64 -6.52 -33.36 14.07
N TRP A 65 -6.29 -33.03 12.80
CA TRP A 65 -6.85 -33.79 11.69
C TRP A 65 -6.04 -35.08 11.47
N ARG A 66 -6.74 -36.22 11.38
CA ARG A 66 -6.15 -37.56 11.25
C ARG A 66 -6.30 -38.15 9.85
N GLY A 67 -6.76 -37.37 8.87
CA GLY A 67 -6.95 -37.84 7.49
C GLY A 67 -5.66 -37.96 6.68
N GLY A 68 -4.53 -37.41 7.13
CA GLY A 68 -3.25 -37.57 6.45
C GLY A 68 -2.18 -36.56 6.87
N ARG A 69 -1.05 -36.61 6.16
CA ARG A 69 0.04 -35.62 6.30
C ARG A 69 -0.01 -34.63 5.15
N LEU A 70 0.17 -33.36 5.48
CA LEU A 70 0.40 -32.27 4.56
C LEU A 70 1.86 -32.26 4.13
N SER A 71 2.11 -32.08 2.83
CA SER A 71 3.43 -31.78 2.27
C SER A 71 3.32 -30.51 1.45
N ASP A 72 3.06 -30.61 0.15
CA ASP A 72 2.78 -29.46 -0.72
C ASP A 72 1.27 -29.29 -0.89
N PHE A 73 0.75 -28.12 -0.53
CA PHE A 73 -0.69 -27.88 -0.43
C PHE A 73 -1.11 -26.41 -0.57
N ASP A 74 -2.37 -26.19 -0.91
CA ASP A 74 -3.12 -24.93 -0.74
C ASP A 74 -4.29 -25.21 0.21
N LEU A 75 -4.15 -24.79 1.46
CA LEU A 75 -5.14 -24.95 2.53
C LEU A 75 -5.93 -23.64 2.66
N ARG A 76 -7.26 -23.74 2.66
CA ARG A 76 -8.16 -22.61 2.88
C ARG A 76 -9.09 -22.91 4.04
N VAL A 77 -9.25 -21.92 4.92
CA VAL A 77 -10.06 -22.04 6.14
C VAL A 77 -10.76 -20.71 6.38
N GLN A 78 -12.07 -20.74 6.65
CA GLN A 78 -12.73 -19.59 7.24
C GLN A 78 -12.63 -19.66 8.76
N VAL A 79 -12.16 -18.59 9.37
CA VAL A 79 -12.01 -18.48 10.82
C VAL A 79 -12.76 -17.27 11.37
N LYS A 80 -13.37 -17.46 12.53
CA LYS A 80 -13.96 -16.37 13.33
C LYS A 80 -13.45 -16.49 14.75
N LEU A 81 -12.84 -15.43 15.27
CA LEU A 81 -12.31 -15.36 16.63
C LEU A 81 -13.03 -14.26 17.39
N THR A 82 -13.50 -14.59 18.59
CA THR A 82 -14.12 -13.66 19.53
C THR A 82 -13.65 -13.98 20.94
N GLY A 83 -13.62 -13.00 21.83
CA GLY A 83 -13.24 -13.22 23.23
C GLY A 83 -12.73 -11.94 23.87
N LEU A 84 -11.92 -12.09 24.91
CA LEU A 84 -11.19 -10.96 25.49
C LEU A 84 -10.05 -10.50 24.57
N PRO A 85 -9.49 -9.27 24.74
CA PRO A 85 -8.44 -8.74 23.86
C PRO A 85 -7.19 -9.64 23.72
N ALA A 86 -6.95 -10.52 24.68
CA ALA A 86 -5.86 -11.50 24.66
C ALA A 86 -6.26 -12.87 24.06
N ALA A 87 -7.43 -12.98 23.44
CA ALA A 87 -7.85 -14.19 22.75
C ALA A 87 -6.88 -14.52 21.62
N ASN A 88 -6.39 -15.75 21.61
CA ASN A 88 -5.36 -16.22 20.72
C ASN A 88 -5.66 -17.66 20.27
N SER A 89 -5.28 -17.96 19.04
CA SER A 89 -5.41 -19.27 18.41
C SER A 89 -4.36 -19.38 17.30
N GLY A 90 -4.37 -20.48 16.57
CA GLY A 90 -3.45 -20.71 15.48
C GLY A 90 -3.85 -21.92 14.65
N ILE A 91 -3.37 -21.94 13.40
CA ILE A 91 -3.51 -23.07 12.49
C ILE A 91 -2.13 -23.70 12.35
N GLN A 92 -1.94 -24.85 12.97
CA GLN A 92 -0.73 -25.66 12.86
C GLN A 92 -0.72 -26.39 11.52
N PHE A 93 0.36 -26.31 10.78
CA PHE A 93 0.53 -26.97 9.48
C PHE A 93 1.92 -27.58 9.36
N ARG A 94 2.02 -28.71 8.66
CA ARG A 94 3.24 -29.54 8.64
C ARG A 94 3.78 -29.84 10.05
N CYS A 95 2.93 -29.81 11.07
CA CYS A 95 3.31 -29.95 12.45
C CYS A 95 3.53 -31.41 12.86
N GLN A 96 4.27 -31.65 13.93
CA GLN A 96 4.31 -32.96 14.60
C GLN A 96 3.34 -32.94 15.78
N ALA A 97 2.67 -34.06 16.03
CA ALA A 97 1.72 -34.18 17.14
C ALA A 97 1.75 -35.59 17.73
N ASP A 98 2.38 -35.72 18.89
CA ASP A 98 2.42 -36.97 19.66
C ASP A 98 1.12 -37.19 20.45
N SER A 99 0.44 -36.10 20.82
CA SER A 99 -0.85 -36.10 21.50
C SER A 99 -1.62 -34.80 21.25
N VAL A 100 -2.90 -34.77 21.63
CA VAL A 100 -3.75 -33.57 21.60
C VAL A 100 -3.31 -32.45 22.56
N ASP A 101 -2.34 -32.74 23.44
CA ASP A 101 -1.76 -31.80 24.41
C ASP A 101 -0.32 -31.37 24.04
N HIS A 102 0.23 -31.91 22.95
CA HIS A 102 1.59 -31.60 22.51
C HIS A 102 1.67 -31.63 20.98
N VAL A 103 1.61 -30.43 20.40
CA VAL A 103 1.87 -30.18 18.98
C VAL A 103 3.06 -29.24 18.85
N SER A 104 3.94 -29.51 17.90
CA SER A 104 5.12 -28.70 17.57
C SER A 104 5.24 -28.48 16.06
N GLY A 105 5.96 -27.43 15.65
CA GLY A 105 6.15 -27.07 14.24
C GLY A 105 5.38 -25.82 13.84
N TYR A 106 5.23 -25.61 12.54
CA TYR A 106 4.74 -24.33 12.00
C TYR A 106 3.28 -24.02 12.34
N GLN A 107 3.07 -22.78 12.77
CA GLN A 107 1.79 -22.17 13.08
C GLN A 107 1.58 -20.93 12.20
N ALA A 108 0.42 -20.84 11.56
CA ALA A 108 -0.12 -19.55 11.12
C ALA A 108 -0.91 -18.97 12.28
N ASP A 109 -0.35 -17.93 12.89
CA ASP A 109 -0.88 -17.35 14.12
C ASP A 109 -2.17 -16.55 13.88
N LEU A 110 -3.00 -16.50 14.93
CA LEU A 110 -4.30 -15.85 14.89
C LEU A 110 -4.62 -15.14 16.21
N ASP A 111 -4.86 -13.85 16.11
CA ASP A 111 -5.56 -13.06 17.13
C ASP A 111 -6.48 -12.05 16.44
N MET A 112 -7.09 -11.14 17.21
CA MET A 112 -7.97 -10.10 16.67
C MET A 112 -7.21 -8.92 16.04
N GLY A 113 -6.11 -9.19 15.34
CA GLY A 113 -5.27 -8.18 14.66
C GLY A 113 -4.25 -7.47 15.56
N ALA A 114 -4.18 -7.79 16.85
CA ALA A 114 -3.34 -7.08 17.80
C ALA A 114 -1.85 -7.31 17.54
N VAL A 115 -1.39 -8.55 17.67
CA VAL A 115 0.02 -8.92 17.67
C VAL A 115 0.29 -10.09 16.74
N TRP A 116 -0.51 -11.14 16.80
CA TRP A 116 -0.17 -12.46 16.28
C TRP A 116 -0.71 -12.72 14.87
N LEU A 117 -1.80 -12.08 14.47
CA LEU A 117 -2.48 -12.30 13.19
C LEU A 117 -1.51 -12.43 12.00
N GLY A 118 -1.51 -13.63 11.40
CA GLY A 118 -0.86 -13.96 10.13
C GLY A 118 0.65 -14.15 10.19
N ARG A 119 1.26 -14.12 11.37
CA ARG A 119 2.68 -14.50 11.57
C ARG A 119 2.89 -15.99 11.31
N ILE A 120 4.14 -16.37 11.04
CA ILE A 120 4.58 -17.77 11.03
C ILE A 120 5.44 -18.01 12.28
N TYR A 121 4.96 -18.86 13.18
CA TYR A 121 5.62 -19.24 14.42
C TYR A 121 5.98 -20.74 14.38
N ASP A 122 7.10 -21.13 14.98
CA ASP A 122 7.55 -22.51 15.09
C ASP A 122 7.35 -22.99 16.54
N GLU A 123 6.15 -23.53 16.80
CA GLU A 123 5.67 -23.90 18.13
C GLU A 123 6.55 -25.01 18.73
N HIS A 124 7.04 -24.79 19.95
CA HIS A 124 8.03 -25.64 20.61
C HIS A 124 9.34 -25.87 19.84
N GLY A 125 9.58 -25.11 18.76
CA GLY A 125 10.80 -25.10 17.96
C GLY A 125 11.53 -23.77 18.08
N ARG A 126 11.74 -23.10 16.95
CA ARG A 126 12.52 -21.86 16.83
C ARG A 126 11.76 -20.58 17.17
N ALA A 127 10.52 -20.69 17.66
CA ALA A 127 9.64 -19.56 17.95
C ALA A 127 9.31 -18.72 16.70
N LEU A 128 9.27 -17.38 16.80
CA LEU A 128 8.83 -16.53 15.69
C LEU A 128 9.77 -16.66 14.48
N LEU A 129 9.28 -17.26 13.39
CA LEU A 129 10.03 -17.35 12.13
C LEU A 129 9.80 -16.11 11.28
N VAL A 130 8.55 -15.67 11.11
CA VAL A 130 8.19 -14.58 10.21
C VAL A 130 7.19 -13.63 10.87
N GLU A 131 7.58 -12.36 10.93
CA GLU A 131 6.70 -11.25 11.32
C GLU A 131 5.70 -10.93 10.19
N ARG A 132 4.52 -10.38 10.51
CA ARG A 132 3.59 -9.93 9.47
C ARG A 132 4.16 -8.72 8.74
N GLY A 133 4.03 -8.70 7.42
CA GLY A 133 4.67 -7.73 6.54
C GLY A 133 6.10 -8.06 6.14
N THR A 134 6.59 -9.26 6.44
CA THR A 134 7.96 -9.69 6.09
C THR A 134 8.00 -11.00 5.31
N ARG A 135 9.06 -11.14 4.52
CA ARG A 135 9.50 -12.38 3.87
C ARG A 135 10.81 -12.79 4.49
N VAL A 136 10.97 -14.07 4.79
CA VAL A 136 12.19 -14.60 5.40
C VAL A 136 12.69 -15.78 4.59
N ARG A 137 14.00 -15.85 4.39
CA ARG A 137 14.68 -17.04 3.93
C ARG A 137 15.65 -17.52 5.00
N LEU A 138 15.52 -18.79 5.39
CA LEU A 138 16.46 -19.51 6.22
C LEU A 138 17.20 -20.50 5.32
N ALA A 139 18.48 -20.23 5.07
CA ALA A 139 19.31 -21.09 4.25
C ALA A 139 19.64 -22.40 4.97
N ALA A 140 20.22 -23.35 4.22
CA ALA A 140 20.53 -24.69 4.71
C ALA A 140 21.47 -24.73 5.95
N ASP A 141 22.30 -23.72 6.13
CA ASP A 141 23.21 -23.55 7.28
C ASP A 141 22.62 -22.69 8.41
N GLY A 142 21.39 -22.18 8.25
CA GLY A 142 20.72 -21.29 9.19
C GLY A 142 20.94 -19.80 8.92
N ASP A 143 21.63 -19.41 7.85
CA ASP A 143 21.72 -17.99 7.44
C ASP A 143 20.32 -17.43 7.22
N ARG A 144 20.00 -16.33 7.92
CA ARG A 144 18.68 -15.70 7.88
C ARG A 144 18.75 -14.42 7.06
N ARG A 145 17.90 -14.33 6.04
CA ARG A 145 17.67 -13.11 5.25
C ARG A 145 16.23 -12.67 5.38
N GLU A 146 16.00 -11.38 5.50
CA GLU A 146 14.67 -10.84 5.78
C GLU A 146 14.40 -9.59 4.94
N GLN A 147 13.27 -9.57 4.27
CA GLN A 147 12.78 -8.40 3.56
C GLN A 147 11.42 -8.00 4.12
N ARG A 148 11.35 -6.79 4.68
CA ARG A 148 10.07 -6.16 5.03
C ARG A 148 9.44 -5.52 3.79
N PHE A 149 8.22 -5.94 3.46
CA PHE A 149 7.42 -5.33 2.37
C PHE A 149 6.36 -4.34 2.89
N ALA A 150 5.94 -4.49 4.15
CA ALA A 150 5.04 -3.53 4.78
C ALA A 150 5.22 -3.45 6.30
N PRO A 151 4.92 -2.31 6.92
CA PRO A 151 4.88 -2.19 8.38
C PRO A 151 3.75 -3.06 9.01
N PRO A 152 4.01 -3.76 10.11
CA PRO A 152 3.08 -4.71 10.71
C PRO A 152 1.75 -4.08 11.19
N GLU A 153 1.76 -2.80 11.56
CA GLU A 153 0.58 -2.05 11.99
C GLU A 153 -0.49 -1.90 10.89
N GLN A 154 -0.09 -1.94 9.61
CA GLN A 154 -1.03 -1.84 8.49
C GLN A 154 -1.95 -3.06 8.36
N PHE A 155 -1.56 -4.18 8.98
CA PHE A 155 -2.28 -5.45 8.90
C PHE A 155 -3.35 -5.60 9.98
N ALA A 156 -3.25 -4.85 11.08
CA ALA A 156 -4.19 -4.96 12.21
C ALA A 156 -5.64 -4.70 11.79
N VAL A 157 -5.85 -3.71 10.92
CA VAL A 157 -7.18 -3.31 10.42
C VAL A 157 -7.82 -4.29 9.45
N LEU A 158 -7.08 -5.30 8.99
CA LEU A 158 -7.57 -6.27 8.01
C LEU A 158 -8.36 -7.40 8.66
N PHE A 159 -8.27 -7.55 9.99
CA PHE A 159 -9.10 -8.50 10.72
C PHE A 159 -10.53 -7.99 10.81
N ARG A 160 -11.48 -8.82 10.35
CA ARG A 160 -12.90 -8.54 10.49
C ARG A 160 -13.37 -9.02 11.85
N GLU A 161 -13.37 -8.13 12.82
CA GLU A 161 -13.89 -8.43 14.16
C GLU A 161 -15.33 -8.93 14.10
N GLN A 162 -15.65 -9.93 14.92
CA GLN A 162 -17.00 -10.52 15.00
C GLN A 162 -17.53 -11.13 13.70
N ASP A 163 -16.69 -11.28 12.67
CA ASP A 163 -17.07 -11.85 11.37
C ASP A 163 -16.05 -12.90 10.90
N TRP A 164 -16.37 -13.56 9.79
CA TRP A 164 -15.52 -14.56 9.17
C TRP A 164 -14.37 -13.92 8.40
N ASN A 165 -13.18 -14.47 8.62
CA ASN A 165 -11.93 -14.13 7.96
C ASN A 165 -11.46 -15.33 7.14
N ASP A 166 -10.98 -15.08 5.93
CA ASP A 166 -10.45 -16.13 5.05
C ASP A 166 -8.94 -16.29 5.31
N TYR A 167 -8.53 -17.41 5.89
CA TYR A 167 -7.14 -17.81 5.96
C TYR A 167 -6.80 -18.71 4.77
N ARG A 168 -5.66 -18.45 4.14
CA ARG A 168 -5.09 -19.33 3.12
C ARG A 168 -3.61 -19.55 3.41
N ILE A 169 -3.20 -20.81 3.49
CA ILE A 169 -1.81 -21.22 3.71
C ILE A 169 -1.41 -22.06 2.51
N VAL A 170 -0.42 -21.59 1.78
CA VAL A 170 0.12 -22.31 0.62
C VAL A 170 1.54 -22.74 0.97
N ALA A 171 1.85 -24.01 0.76
CA ALA A 171 3.16 -24.56 1.01
C ALA A 171 3.61 -25.39 -0.20
N ALA A 172 4.78 -25.08 -0.76
CA ALA A 172 5.36 -25.78 -1.90
C ALA A 172 6.87 -25.95 -1.69
N GLY A 173 7.32 -27.17 -1.42
CA GLY A 173 8.67 -27.45 -0.94
C GLY A 173 8.98 -26.62 0.33
N PRO A 174 10.13 -25.92 0.40
CA PRO A 174 10.50 -25.09 1.55
C PRO A 174 9.73 -23.77 1.64
N HIS A 175 8.94 -23.42 0.63
CA HIS A 175 8.28 -22.12 0.52
C HIS A 175 6.86 -22.17 1.09
N VAL A 176 6.57 -21.30 2.05
CA VAL A 176 5.26 -21.13 2.69
C VAL A 176 4.81 -19.67 2.57
N ALA A 177 3.54 -19.46 2.20
CA ALA A 177 2.91 -18.15 2.18
C ALA A 177 1.58 -18.19 2.96
N VAL A 178 1.39 -17.23 3.87
CA VAL A 178 0.16 -17.06 4.66
C VAL A 178 -0.58 -15.82 4.18
N TYR A 179 -1.86 -16.00 3.85
CA TYR A 179 -2.77 -14.93 3.46
C TYR A 179 -3.94 -14.85 4.42
N VAL A 180 -4.36 -13.63 4.75
CA VAL A 180 -5.60 -13.34 5.48
C VAL A 180 -6.44 -12.38 4.66
N ASN A 181 -7.71 -12.73 4.42
CA ASN A 181 -8.65 -11.97 3.60
C ASN A 181 -8.08 -11.61 2.20
N GLY A 182 -7.33 -12.54 1.61
CA GLY A 182 -6.68 -12.37 0.30
C GLY A 182 -5.39 -11.54 0.30
N THR A 183 -4.98 -11.01 1.45
CA THR A 183 -3.77 -10.20 1.61
C THR A 183 -2.61 -11.07 2.09
N LEU A 184 -1.41 -10.91 1.50
CA LEU A 184 -0.20 -11.64 1.94
C LEU A 184 0.29 -11.08 3.28
N PHE A 185 0.35 -11.90 4.31
CA PHE A 185 0.82 -11.51 5.65
C PHE A 185 2.28 -11.87 5.87
N SER A 186 2.66 -13.11 5.60
CA SER A 186 4.01 -13.61 5.88
C SER A 186 4.42 -14.65 4.85
N GLU A 187 5.71 -14.69 4.56
CA GLU A 187 6.29 -15.61 3.59
C GLU A 187 7.62 -16.17 4.10
N LEU A 188 7.82 -17.47 3.97
CA LEU A 188 8.95 -18.21 4.50
C LEU A 188 9.54 -19.11 3.43
N TRP A 189 10.86 -19.09 3.27
CA TRP A 189 11.63 -20.15 2.60
C TRP A 189 12.50 -20.80 3.66
N ASP A 190 12.10 -21.97 4.16
CA ASP A 190 12.85 -22.69 5.18
C ASP A 190 13.60 -23.88 4.59
N GLU A 191 14.89 -23.67 4.35
CA GLU A 191 15.81 -24.68 3.84
C GLU A 191 16.72 -25.22 4.96
N GLN A 192 16.54 -24.77 6.21
CA GLN A 192 17.44 -25.05 7.32
C GLN A 192 17.50 -26.54 7.64
N ARG A 193 18.72 -27.11 7.54
CA ARG A 193 18.90 -28.56 7.71
C ARG A 193 18.60 -29.01 9.13
N GLY A 194 17.74 -30.01 9.26
CA GLY A 194 17.39 -30.62 10.54
C GLY A 194 16.29 -29.89 11.31
N GLU A 195 15.90 -28.69 10.87
CA GLU A 195 14.89 -27.86 11.53
C GLU A 195 13.64 -27.66 10.65
N ALA A 196 13.80 -27.65 9.32
CA ALA A 196 12.69 -27.40 8.41
C ALA A 196 11.67 -28.56 8.35
N ASP A 197 10.42 -28.28 8.73
CA ASP A 197 9.28 -29.19 8.58
C ASP A 197 8.71 -29.12 7.15
N LEU A 198 9.11 -30.05 6.28
CA LEU A 198 8.58 -30.15 4.92
C LEU A 198 7.31 -31.01 4.82
N SER A 199 6.95 -31.73 5.88
CA SER A 199 5.69 -32.48 5.96
C SER A 199 5.28 -32.79 7.39
N GLY A 200 3.98 -32.75 7.66
CA GLY A 200 3.41 -33.03 8.97
C GLY A 200 1.89 -33.00 8.97
N LEU A 201 1.30 -32.90 10.15
CA LEU A 201 -0.15 -32.90 10.35
C LEU A 201 -0.73 -31.49 10.21
N LEU A 202 -2.06 -31.42 10.28
CA LEU A 202 -2.86 -30.21 10.43
C LEU A 202 -3.49 -30.24 11.82
N ALA A 203 -3.42 -29.14 12.56
CA ALA A 203 -4.16 -29.00 13.80
C ALA A 203 -4.65 -27.56 14.02
N PHE A 204 -5.77 -27.41 14.73
CA PHE A 204 -6.25 -26.11 15.20
C PHE A 204 -5.95 -25.96 16.67
N GLN A 205 -5.37 -24.81 17.06
CA GLN A 205 -5.00 -24.53 18.44
C GLN A 205 -6.10 -23.74 19.14
N LEU A 206 -6.39 -24.12 20.39
CA LEU A 206 -7.00 -23.24 21.39
C LEU A 206 -5.90 -22.88 22.39
N HIS A 207 -5.44 -21.63 22.32
CA HIS A 207 -4.30 -21.18 23.13
C HIS A 207 -4.70 -21.04 24.60
N SER A 208 -3.78 -21.36 25.51
CA SER A 208 -3.95 -21.14 26.94
C SER A 208 -4.18 -19.65 27.23
N GLY A 209 -5.11 -19.34 28.12
CA GLY A 209 -5.47 -17.95 28.33
C GLY A 209 -6.91 -17.74 28.74
N PRO A 210 -7.38 -16.50 28.61
CA PRO A 210 -8.71 -16.12 29.07
C PRO A 210 -9.80 -16.54 28.07
N GLU A 211 -11.05 -16.19 28.38
CA GLU A 211 -12.22 -16.36 27.51
C GLU A 211 -11.90 -16.13 26.03
N THR A 212 -12.03 -17.20 25.25
CA THR A 212 -11.69 -17.28 23.83
C THR A 212 -12.66 -18.22 23.16
N ARG A 213 -13.23 -17.81 22.02
CA ARG A 213 -14.04 -18.67 21.17
C ARG A 213 -13.53 -18.52 19.74
N VAL A 214 -12.95 -19.59 19.23
CA VAL A 214 -12.51 -19.71 17.84
C VAL A 214 -13.42 -20.65 17.08
N GLN A 215 -13.74 -20.30 15.85
CA GLN A 215 -14.62 -21.07 14.99
C GLN A 215 -13.95 -21.30 13.63
N PHE A 216 -14.01 -22.53 13.12
CA PHE A 216 -13.46 -22.88 11.82
C PHE A 216 -14.55 -23.53 10.95
N ARG A 217 -14.62 -23.13 9.68
CA ARG A 217 -15.49 -23.77 8.67
C ARG A 217 -14.87 -23.70 7.28
N ARG A 218 -15.45 -24.43 6.32
CA ARG A 218 -14.97 -24.48 4.93
C ARG A 218 -13.47 -24.77 4.86
N VAL A 219 -13.07 -25.84 5.56
CA VAL A 219 -11.67 -26.30 5.60
C VAL A 219 -11.45 -27.11 4.33
N THR A 220 -10.83 -26.51 3.32
CA THR A 220 -10.55 -27.17 2.03
C THR A 220 -9.06 -27.28 1.78
N LEU A 221 -8.65 -28.42 1.23
CA LEU A 221 -7.26 -28.75 0.96
C LEU A 221 -7.08 -29.15 -0.49
N GLU A 222 -6.22 -28.44 -1.20
CA GLU A 222 -5.69 -28.86 -2.50
C GLU A 222 -4.28 -29.41 -2.30
N THR A 223 -4.01 -30.62 -2.77
CA THR A 223 -2.63 -31.13 -2.82
C THR A 223 -1.95 -30.57 -4.06
N LEU A 224 -0.80 -29.93 -3.88
CA LEU A 224 -0.05 -29.35 -4.99
C LEU A 224 0.92 -30.38 -5.59
N GLY A 225 1.11 -30.27 -6.90
CA GLY A 225 2.17 -31.01 -7.59
C GLY A 225 3.56 -30.47 -7.25
N PRO A 226 4.64 -31.11 -7.74
CA PRO A 226 6.02 -30.72 -7.44
C PRO A 226 6.43 -29.36 -8.03
N ASP A 227 5.53 -28.68 -8.74
CA ASP A 227 5.78 -27.37 -9.33
C ASP A 227 5.68 -26.27 -8.26
N GLN A 228 6.84 -25.75 -7.85
CA GLN A 228 6.96 -24.68 -6.87
C GLN A 228 6.64 -23.29 -7.44
N SER A 229 6.36 -23.16 -8.74
CA SER A 229 6.08 -21.87 -9.38
C SER A 229 4.80 -21.19 -8.87
N VAL A 230 3.94 -21.92 -8.15
CA VAL A 230 2.68 -21.43 -7.57
C VAL A 230 2.90 -20.21 -6.65
N LEU A 231 4.04 -20.14 -5.94
CA LEU A 231 4.37 -19.05 -5.04
C LEU A 231 5.46 -18.10 -5.54
N GLY A 232 6.07 -18.38 -6.70
CA GLY A 232 7.16 -17.55 -7.24
C GLY A 232 8.49 -17.74 -6.50
N ALA A 233 9.57 -17.13 -7.01
CA ALA A 233 10.90 -17.24 -6.42
C ALA A 233 11.11 -16.21 -5.29
N PHE A 234 12.02 -16.52 -4.35
CA PHE A 234 12.51 -15.51 -3.41
C PHE A 234 13.08 -14.33 -4.19
N PRO A 235 12.62 -13.09 -3.95
CA PRO A 235 13.12 -11.94 -4.68
C PRO A 235 14.63 -11.78 -4.46
N GLU A 236 15.36 -11.37 -5.49
CA GLU A 236 16.76 -11.04 -5.33
C GLU A 236 16.86 -9.85 -4.37
N ILE A 237 17.34 -10.12 -3.16
CA ILE A 237 17.71 -9.08 -2.22
C ILE A 237 18.99 -8.45 -2.78
N VAL A 238 18.82 -7.40 -3.58
CA VAL A 238 19.90 -6.50 -3.97
C VAL A 238 20.34 -5.78 -2.71
N ALA A 239 21.25 -6.40 -1.96
CA ALA A 239 21.82 -5.93 -0.68
C ALA A 239 20.81 -5.13 0.17
N GLU A 240 20.13 -5.83 1.08
CA GLU A 240 19.30 -5.26 2.15
C GLU A 240 19.82 -3.87 2.52
N THR A 241 18.98 -2.85 2.26
CA THR A 241 19.11 -1.54 2.87
C THR A 241 19.08 -1.76 4.37
N LYS A 242 20.26 -1.92 4.97
CA LYS A 242 20.43 -1.78 6.40
C LYS A 242 19.73 -0.49 6.77
N VAL A 243 18.78 -0.58 7.71
CA VAL A 243 18.30 0.59 8.46
C VAL A 243 19.52 1.42 8.76
N ASN A 244 19.54 2.69 8.32
CA ASN A 244 20.72 3.54 8.25
C ASN A 244 21.52 3.50 9.58
N GLU A 245 22.48 2.58 9.70
CA GLU A 245 23.37 2.42 10.87
C GLU A 245 24.36 3.58 10.98
N ASN A 246 24.35 4.49 10.00
CA ASN A 246 25.16 5.70 9.96
C ASN A 246 24.27 6.95 10.12
N PRO A 247 23.92 7.33 11.36
CA PRO A 247 23.12 8.55 11.62
C PRO A 247 23.86 9.84 11.25
N GLY A 248 25.16 9.76 10.95
CA GLY A 248 26.03 10.92 10.75
C GLY A 248 26.17 11.77 12.01
N ILE A 249 26.96 12.83 11.89
CA ILE A 249 27.18 13.80 12.97
C ILE A 249 26.56 15.15 12.60
N SER A 250 25.99 15.83 13.58
CA SER A 250 25.62 17.24 13.43
C SER A 250 26.90 18.10 13.37
N PRO A 251 27.02 19.03 12.41
CA PRO A 251 28.14 19.96 12.37
C PRO A 251 28.25 20.82 13.64
N VAL A 252 29.49 21.15 13.99
CA VAL A 252 29.82 22.06 15.11
C VAL A 252 30.50 23.31 14.58
N ASP A 253 30.42 24.40 15.33
CA ASP A 253 31.20 25.62 15.07
C ASP A 253 32.68 25.46 15.46
N SER A 254 33.47 26.52 15.26
CA SER A 254 34.90 26.51 15.60
C SER A 254 35.20 26.36 17.10
N ALA A 255 34.19 26.54 17.96
CA ALA A 255 34.28 26.33 19.41
C ALA A 255 33.74 24.94 19.83
N GLY A 256 33.34 24.09 18.88
CA GLY A 256 32.79 22.76 19.15
C GLY A 256 31.32 22.74 19.58
N LYS A 257 30.61 23.88 19.48
CA LYS A 257 29.18 23.94 19.78
C LYS A 257 28.37 23.47 18.57
N SER A 258 27.40 22.59 18.80
CA SER A 258 26.51 22.10 17.74
C SER A 258 25.76 23.25 17.06
N LEU A 259 25.75 23.22 15.72
CA LEU A 259 24.96 24.13 14.91
C LEU A 259 23.51 23.65 14.86
N ASN A 260 22.58 24.61 14.88
CA ASN A 260 21.14 24.35 14.86
C ASN A 260 20.64 24.02 13.43
N LEU A 261 21.16 22.94 12.82
CA LEU A 261 20.85 22.59 11.44
C LEU A 261 19.71 21.56 11.27
N GLY A 262 19.11 21.14 12.39
CA GLY A 262 17.84 20.41 12.46
C GLY A 262 16.83 21.11 13.36
N PHE A 263 17.01 22.41 13.62
CA PHE A 263 16.02 23.26 14.30
C PHE A 263 15.61 22.89 15.74
N GLU A 264 16.30 21.95 16.39
CA GLU A 264 15.97 21.45 17.73
C GLU A 264 16.07 22.48 18.86
N THR A 265 16.58 23.69 18.61
CA THR A 265 16.43 24.82 19.56
C THR A 265 15.00 25.35 19.64
N GLY A 266 14.14 24.98 18.68
CA GLY A 266 12.78 25.51 18.55
C GLY A 266 12.71 26.92 17.96
N ASP A 267 13.82 27.42 17.41
CA ASP A 267 13.93 28.73 16.78
C ASP A 267 14.91 28.73 15.59
N LEU A 268 15.02 29.85 14.89
CA LEU A 268 15.97 30.06 13.79
C LEU A 268 17.31 30.63 14.26
N SER A 269 17.73 30.36 15.51
CA SER A 269 18.98 30.88 16.05
C SER A 269 20.18 30.59 15.12
N GLY A 270 20.85 31.65 14.67
CA GLY A 270 21.99 31.61 13.76
C GLY A 270 21.64 31.59 12.26
N TRP A 271 20.38 31.33 11.90
CA TRP A 271 19.93 31.39 10.52
C TRP A 271 19.55 32.82 10.14
N ARG A 272 19.76 33.18 8.87
CA ARG A 272 19.30 34.43 8.29
C ARG A 272 18.12 34.16 7.36
N ALA A 273 16.95 34.69 7.73
CA ALA A 273 15.75 34.65 6.91
C ALA A 273 15.58 35.96 6.13
N GLU A 274 15.24 35.85 4.85
CA GLU A 274 14.90 36.96 3.97
C GLU A 274 13.55 36.68 3.31
N GLY A 275 12.68 37.69 3.20
CA GLY A 275 11.33 37.51 2.66
C GLY A 275 10.30 37.00 3.68
N THR A 276 9.23 36.38 3.18
CA THR A 276 8.08 35.92 3.97
C THR A 276 7.99 34.39 4.10
N ALA A 277 8.67 33.62 3.24
CA ALA A 277 8.54 32.15 3.18
C ALA A 277 8.80 31.41 4.51
N PHE A 278 9.64 31.95 5.38
CA PHE A 278 10.07 31.29 6.62
C PHE A 278 9.61 32.01 7.89
N GLN A 279 8.60 32.87 7.79
CA GLN A 279 8.07 33.58 8.96
C GLN A 279 7.41 32.61 9.94
N GLY A 280 7.80 32.71 11.22
CA GLY A 280 7.26 31.87 12.30
C GLY A 280 7.81 30.44 12.35
N GLN A 281 8.77 30.09 11.48
CA GLN A 281 9.48 28.81 11.52
C GLN A 281 10.52 28.77 12.66
N PRO A 282 10.97 27.58 13.10
CA PRO A 282 10.49 26.24 12.74
C PRO A 282 9.16 25.90 13.44
N VAL A 283 8.52 24.80 13.05
CA VAL A 283 7.29 24.30 13.68
C VAL A 283 7.50 22.91 14.27
N ALA A 284 6.71 22.56 15.30
CA ALA A 284 6.77 21.24 15.95
C ALA A 284 5.69 20.26 15.47
N GLU A 285 4.55 20.79 15.05
CA GLU A 285 3.37 20.00 14.68
C GLU A 285 3.22 19.89 13.17
N ASP A 286 2.74 18.74 12.71
CA ASP A 286 2.32 18.53 11.32
C ASP A 286 0.86 18.95 11.15
N GLY A 287 0.50 19.53 10.00
CA GLY A 287 -0.88 19.85 9.67
C GLY A 287 -1.46 21.02 10.47
N ILE A 288 -0.62 21.99 10.85
CA ILE A 288 -1.08 23.29 11.37
C ILE A 288 -1.98 23.97 10.32
N SER A 289 -1.60 23.80 9.06
CA SER A 289 -2.42 24.09 7.89
C SER A 289 -3.28 22.88 7.49
N ASN A 290 -4.46 23.12 6.91
CA ASN A 290 -5.30 22.05 6.36
C ASN A 290 -4.60 21.39 5.16
N ARG A 291 -3.95 20.25 5.42
CA ARG A 291 -3.38 19.33 4.42
C ARG A 291 -4.37 18.24 4.02
N TRP A 292 -4.03 17.46 3.01
CA TRP A 292 -4.77 16.22 2.73
C TRP A 292 -4.53 15.17 3.83
N PRO A 293 -5.54 14.34 4.16
CA PRO A 293 -5.40 13.31 5.19
C PRO A 293 -4.22 12.37 4.93
N GLY A 294 -3.42 12.10 5.97
CA GLY A 294 -2.28 11.17 5.91
C GLY A 294 -0.94 11.79 5.48
N GLN A 295 -0.90 13.09 5.19
CA GLN A 295 0.37 13.79 4.93
C GLN A 295 1.08 14.14 6.24
N VAL A 296 2.26 13.55 6.45
CA VAL A 296 3.16 13.83 7.59
C VAL A 296 4.54 14.25 7.07
N SER A 297 5.23 15.13 7.79
CA SER A 297 6.57 15.61 7.41
C SER A 297 7.64 14.53 7.46
N GLY A 298 7.55 13.57 8.38
CA GLY A 298 8.64 12.63 8.63
C GLY A 298 9.91 13.30 9.19
N LYS A 299 9.74 14.42 9.91
CA LYS A 299 10.82 15.12 10.64
C LYS A 299 11.61 14.22 11.59
N GLU A 300 12.86 14.59 11.82
CA GLU A 300 13.74 13.95 12.81
C GLU A 300 13.82 14.85 14.04
N GLY A 301 13.49 14.33 15.22
CA GLY A 301 13.39 15.15 16.43
C GLY A 301 12.06 15.89 16.53
N ARG A 302 12.08 17.09 17.11
CA ARG A 302 10.86 17.83 17.47
C ARG A 302 10.48 18.89 16.46
N PHE A 303 11.44 19.58 15.86
CA PHE A 303 11.19 20.78 15.06
C PHE A 303 11.69 20.61 13.63
N PHE A 304 11.03 21.27 12.68
CA PHE A 304 11.46 21.31 11.29
C PHE A 304 11.02 22.62 10.63
N VAL A 305 11.61 22.94 9.48
CA VAL A 305 11.05 23.98 8.61
C VAL A 305 9.93 23.35 7.78
N GLY A 306 8.69 23.78 8.01
CA GLY A 306 7.51 23.36 7.26
C GLY A 306 6.95 24.53 6.47
N GLY A 307 7.47 24.81 5.27
CA GLY A 307 7.16 26.04 4.52
C GLY A 307 5.66 26.27 4.29
N TYR A 308 4.89 25.20 4.11
CA TYR A 308 3.44 25.28 3.91
C TYR A 308 2.65 25.66 5.18
N GLU A 309 3.16 25.35 6.37
CA GLU A 309 2.34 25.27 7.60
C GLU A 309 1.78 26.61 8.08
N LEU A 310 2.54 27.69 7.90
CA LEU A 310 2.17 29.02 8.40
C LEU A 310 1.84 30.00 7.27
N VAL A 311 2.67 30.02 6.23
CA VAL A 311 2.54 30.99 5.12
C VAL A 311 1.98 30.36 3.84
N ARG A 312 1.79 29.04 3.82
CA ARG A 312 1.34 28.26 2.66
C ARG A 312 2.24 28.53 1.44
N ASP A 313 1.69 28.31 0.24
CA ASP A 313 2.34 28.53 -1.04
C ASP A 313 2.58 30.01 -1.39
N ALA A 314 2.12 30.97 -0.58
CA ALA A 314 2.20 32.39 -0.92
C ALA A 314 3.53 33.05 -0.50
N GLY A 315 4.29 32.39 0.38
CA GLY A 315 5.56 32.88 0.87
C GLY A 315 6.64 32.85 -0.20
N THR A 316 7.52 33.86 -0.22
CA THR A 316 8.77 33.79 -1.00
C THR A 316 9.91 34.32 -0.15
N GLY A 317 11.12 33.80 -0.33
CA GLY A 317 12.26 34.15 0.49
C GLY A 317 13.38 33.13 0.50
N THR A 318 14.39 33.41 1.33
CA THR A 318 15.49 32.47 1.58
C THR A 318 15.72 32.28 3.07
N LEU A 319 16.26 31.11 3.43
CA LEU A 319 16.72 30.82 4.78
C LEU A 319 18.15 30.26 4.69
N THR A 320 19.13 31.01 5.18
CA THR A 320 20.55 30.68 5.06
C THR A 320 21.16 30.35 6.41
N SER A 321 21.83 29.21 6.51
CA SER A 321 22.43 28.72 7.75
C SER A 321 23.71 29.48 8.12
N PRO A 322 24.20 29.35 9.38
CA PRO A 322 25.59 29.62 9.68
C PRO A 322 26.53 28.81 8.78
N ALA A 323 27.74 29.33 8.58
CA ALA A 323 28.80 28.59 7.93
C ALA A 323 29.27 27.41 8.80
N LEU A 324 29.50 26.26 8.18
CA LEU A 324 30.05 25.06 8.80
C LEU A 324 31.29 24.58 8.05
N THR A 325 32.23 23.97 8.76
CA THR A 325 33.41 23.34 8.14
C THR A 325 33.05 21.91 7.75
N VAL A 326 33.40 21.52 6.51
CA VAL A 326 33.23 20.16 6.03
C VAL A 326 34.26 19.25 6.69
N THR A 327 33.85 18.50 7.72
CA THR A 327 34.74 17.59 8.46
C THR A 327 34.68 16.15 7.97
N LYS A 328 33.72 15.83 7.09
CA LYS A 328 33.46 14.47 6.60
C LYS A 328 33.24 14.47 5.08
N PRO A 329 33.48 13.33 4.39
CA PRO A 329 33.37 13.22 2.94
C PRO A 329 31.96 13.32 2.38
N TRP A 330 30.93 13.07 3.17
CA TRP A 330 29.54 13.09 2.71
C TRP A 330 28.67 14.00 3.56
N GLY A 331 27.68 14.64 2.93
CA GLY A 331 26.64 15.40 3.59
C GLY A 331 25.25 14.83 3.28
N SER A 332 24.30 15.05 4.18
CA SER A 332 22.89 14.75 3.92
C SER A 332 21.95 15.71 4.64
N PHE A 333 20.71 15.82 4.17
CA PHE A 333 19.60 16.48 4.88
C PHE A 333 18.25 15.84 4.51
N LEU A 334 17.20 16.12 5.27
CA LEU A 334 15.82 15.80 4.93
C LEU A 334 15.21 16.95 4.09
N LEU A 335 14.54 16.61 2.99
CA LEU A 335 13.89 17.57 2.08
C LEU A 335 12.55 17.06 1.56
N GLY A 336 11.53 17.93 1.60
CA GLY A 336 10.21 17.76 1.00
C GLY A 336 9.74 19.04 0.30
N GLY A 337 8.49 19.06 -0.16
CA GLY A 337 7.83 20.17 -0.84
C GLY A 337 7.90 20.10 -2.36
N GLY A 338 7.89 21.26 -3.01
CA GLY A 338 7.80 21.41 -4.47
C GLY A 338 9.01 20.92 -5.25
N GLN A 339 8.77 20.55 -6.51
CA GLN A 339 9.79 20.01 -7.43
C GLN A 339 10.42 21.08 -8.36
N ALA A 340 9.90 22.29 -8.35
CA ALA A 340 10.36 23.37 -9.22
C ALA A 340 11.74 23.90 -8.77
N GLU A 341 12.60 24.30 -9.72
CA GLU A 341 13.90 24.89 -9.39
C GLU A 341 13.79 26.18 -8.57
N SER A 342 12.68 26.90 -8.65
CA SER A 342 12.38 28.06 -7.80
C SER A 342 12.16 27.70 -6.32
N THR A 343 12.03 26.42 -5.98
CA THR A 343 11.80 25.93 -4.62
C THR A 343 12.78 24.80 -4.31
N ARG A 344 13.92 25.13 -3.70
CA ARG A 344 15.09 24.23 -3.61
C ARG A 344 15.93 24.45 -2.35
N ALA A 345 16.69 23.42 -1.96
CA ALA A 345 17.79 23.53 -1.02
C ALA A 345 19.13 23.52 -1.77
N GLU A 346 20.06 24.36 -1.33
CA GLU A 346 21.40 24.54 -1.90
C GLU A 346 22.48 24.36 -0.83
N ILE A 347 23.61 23.76 -1.23
CA ILE A 347 24.85 23.77 -0.45
C ILE A 347 25.82 24.72 -1.13
N LEU A 348 26.17 25.80 -0.45
CA LEU A 348 27.03 26.86 -0.96
C LEU A 348 28.44 26.70 -0.42
N LEU A 349 29.43 26.75 -1.30
CA LEU A 349 30.82 26.92 -0.91
C LEU A 349 31.07 28.37 -0.58
N LEU A 350 31.78 28.62 0.52
CA LEU A 350 32.13 29.96 0.96
C LEU A 350 33.61 30.25 0.69
N ASN A 351 33.88 31.49 0.27
CA ASN A 351 35.24 32.00 0.13
C ASN A 351 35.86 32.32 1.51
N ASN A 352 37.13 32.74 1.53
CA ASN A 352 37.81 33.08 2.79
C ASN A 352 37.18 34.27 3.54
N ALA A 353 36.46 35.16 2.84
CA ALA A 353 35.71 36.26 3.44
C ALA A 353 34.34 35.82 3.99
N GLY A 354 33.92 34.58 3.74
CA GLY A 354 32.62 34.05 4.16
C GLY A 354 31.47 34.38 3.21
N GLU A 355 31.78 34.81 1.99
CA GLU A 355 30.79 35.12 0.94
C GLU A 355 30.59 33.91 0.02
N ASP A 356 29.43 33.85 -0.64
CA ASP A 356 29.07 32.82 -1.59
C ASP A 356 30.08 32.74 -2.75
N GLU A 357 30.81 31.63 -2.86
CA GLU A 357 31.77 31.38 -3.93
C GLU A 357 31.11 30.62 -5.09
N SER A 358 30.39 29.53 -4.78
CA SER A 358 29.71 28.70 -5.78
C SER A 358 28.68 27.76 -5.13
N VAL A 359 27.67 27.34 -5.90
CA VAL A 359 26.73 26.28 -5.48
C VAL A 359 27.37 24.91 -5.74
N LEU A 360 27.60 24.12 -4.70
CA LEU A 360 28.17 22.76 -4.80
C LEU A 360 27.10 21.72 -5.12
N PHE A 361 25.92 21.89 -4.55
CA PHE A 361 24.82 20.94 -4.67
C PHE A 361 23.48 21.66 -4.59
N ARG A 362 22.50 21.13 -5.30
CA ARG A 362 21.11 21.58 -5.23
C ARG A 362 20.17 20.38 -5.20
N ALA A 363 19.04 20.51 -4.53
CA ALA A 363 17.97 19.52 -4.56
C ALA A 363 16.60 20.20 -4.43
N THR A 364 15.61 19.61 -5.09
CA THR A 364 14.19 19.96 -4.98
C THR A 364 13.41 18.85 -4.29
N GLY A 365 12.21 19.19 -3.83
CA GLY A 365 11.21 18.22 -3.38
C GLY A 365 10.60 17.44 -4.56
N ARG A 366 9.50 16.73 -4.28
CA ARG A 366 8.81 15.88 -5.28
C ARG A 366 7.29 16.04 -5.20
N GLU A 367 6.83 17.26 -4.89
CA GLU A 367 5.42 17.57 -4.62
C GLU A 367 4.85 16.69 -3.50
N ARG A 368 5.58 16.64 -2.36
CA ARG A 368 5.19 15.88 -1.16
C ARG A 368 5.60 16.58 0.12
N GLU A 369 4.73 16.58 1.11
CA GLU A 369 5.02 17.10 2.45
C GLU A 369 6.07 16.26 3.19
N GLN A 370 6.01 14.94 2.99
CA GLN A 370 6.95 14.01 3.60
C GLN A 370 8.36 14.23 3.05
N MET A 371 9.29 14.51 3.96
CA MET A 371 10.69 14.72 3.64
C MET A 371 11.40 13.39 3.41
N ARG A 372 12.34 13.39 2.46
CA ARG A 372 13.24 12.27 2.19
C ARG A 372 14.68 12.68 2.49
N ARG A 373 15.52 11.72 2.83
CA ARG A 373 16.96 11.98 2.92
C ARG A 373 17.57 12.20 1.54
N VAL A 374 18.32 13.28 1.41
CA VAL A 374 19.13 13.62 0.25
C VAL A 374 20.58 13.58 0.67
N ALA A 375 21.43 12.86 -0.06
CA ALA A 375 22.86 12.81 0.21
C ALA A 375 23.68 13.32 -0.97
N PHE A 376 24.86 13.86 -0.69
CA PHE A 376 25.74 14.46 -1.68
C PHE A 376 27.21 14.37 -1.24
N ASP A 377 28.09 14.35 -2.24
CA ASP A 377 29.54 14.19 -2.07
C ASP A 377 30.18 15.54 -1.72
N LEU A 378 30.97 15.55 -0.64
CA LEU A 378 31.74 16.70 -0.16
C LEU A 378 33.25 16.44 -0.16
N ARG A 379 33.73 15.31 -0.69
CA ARG A 379 35.15 14.92 -0.68
C ARG A 379 36.07 16.00 -1.24
N ALA A 380 35.66 16.64 -2.33
CA ALA A 380 36.46 17.67 -3.00
C ALA A 380 36.62 18.97 -2.20
N VAL A 381 35.79 19.19 -1.17
CA VAL A 381 35.74 20.43 -0.38
C VAL A 381 35.97 20.19 1.11
N GLN A 382 36.49 19.03 1.50
CA GLN A 382 36.85 18.77 2.89
C GLN A 382 37.78 19.84 3.46
N GLY A 383 37.52 20.26 4.69
CA GLY A 383 38.21 21.36 5.36
C GLY A 383 37.79 22.76 4.90
N ARG A 384 37.01 22.89 3.82
CA ARG A 384 36.44 24.17 3.39
C ARG A 384 35.14 24.46 4.14
N ARG A 385 34.71 25.73 4.08
CA ARG A 385 33.47 26.21 4.70
C ARG A 385 32.32 26.18 3.71
N VAL A 386 31.16 25.70 4.16
CA VAL A 386 29.91 25.69 3.39
C VAL A 386 28.76 26.23 4.22
N CYS A 387 27.63 26.57 3.60
CA CYS A 387 26.36 26.77 4.29
C CYS A 387 25.20 26.15 3.50
N VAL A 388 24.08 25.96 4.19
CA VAL A 388 22.81 25.54 3.59
C VAL A 388 22.00 26.78 3.28
N ARG A 389 21.44 26.87 2.07
CA ARG A 389 20.44 27.89 1.72
C ARG A 389 19.18 27.22 1.21
N LEU A 390 18.07 27.53 1.86
CA LEU A 390 16.73 27.17 1.40
C LEU A 390 16.19 28.35 0.58
N VAL A 391 15.63 28.07 -0.59
CA VAL A 391 15.14 29.07 -1.53
C VAL A 391 13.71 28.74 -1.90
N ASP A 392 12.82 29.72 -1.77
CA ASP A 392 11.46 29.63 -2.26
C ASP A 392 11.06 30.91 -3.00
N GLU A 393 10.93 30.81 -4.31
CA GLU A 393 10.66 31.91 -5.22
C GLU A 393 9.32 31.70 -5.96
N ASN A 394 8.55 30.67 -5.59
CA ASN A 394 7.34 30.26 -6.30
C ASN A 394 6.09 30.55 -5.45
N PRO A 395 5.24 31.52 -5.82
CA PRO A 395 3.98 31.76 -5.11
C PRO A 395 2.83 30.82 -5.57
N GLY A 396 3.10 29.85 -6.44
CA GLY A 396 2.12 28.91 -7.00
C GLY A 396 1.97 27.63 -6.19
N GLY A 397 1.07 26.72 -6.60
CA GLY A 397 0.89 25.44 -5.91
C GLY A 397 2.21 24.66 -5.78
N TRP A 398 2.46 24.09 -4.60
CA TRP A 398 3.77 23.51 -4.23
C TRP A 398 4.93 24.51 -4.18
N GLY A 399 4.61 25.79 -4.02
CA GLY A 399 5.53 26.88 -3.77
C GLY A 399 5.98 26.93 -2.32
N HIS A 400 6.54 25.82 -1.84
CA HIS A 400 7.11 25.67 -0.50
C HIS A 400 8.06 24.48 -0.45
N LEU A 401 8.98 24.49 0.51
CA LEU A 401 9.82 23.34 0.85
C LEU A 401 9.73 23.02 2.34
N ASN A 402 9.96 21.75 2.65
CA ASN A 402 10.16 21.28 4.02
C ASN A 402 11.62 20.84 4.17
N PHE A 403 12.28 21.20 5.27
CA PHE A 403 13.71 20.91 5.46
C PHE A 403 14.04 20.59 6.91
N ASP A 404 14.93 19.61 7.11
CA ASP A 404 15.37 19.18 8.43
C ASP A 404 16.71 18.39 8.40
N ASP A 405 17.29 18.15 9.57
CA ASP A 405 18.33 17.17 9.87
C ASP A 405 19.56 17.13 8.94
N PHE A 406 20.28 18.24 8.83
CA PHE A 406 21.58 18.24 8.15
C PHE A 406 22.65 17.46 8.94
N ARG A 407 23.32 16.51 8.28
CA ARG A 407 24.33 15.61 8.85
C ARG A 407 25.56 15.45 7.96
N LEU A 408 26.69 15.16 8.59
CA LEU A 408 27.97 14.82 7.95
C LEU A 408 28.33 13.35 8.21
N HIS A 409 28.87 12.65 7.21
CA HIS A 409 29.05 11.19 7.23
C HIS A 409 30.41 10.74 6.70
N ASP A 410 31.00 9.71 7.32
CA ASP A 410 32.25 9.08 6.86
C ASP A 410 32.09 8.34 5.52
N GLU A 411 30.89 7.86 5.21
CA GLU A 411 30.53 7.16 3.97
C GLU A 411 29.18 7.69 3.46
N ALA A 412 28.84 7.41 2.20
CA ALA A 412 27.53 7.79 1.65
C ALA A 412 26.44 7.12 2.49
N PRO A 413 25.51 7.87 3.11
CA PRO A 413 24.44 7.26 3.89
C PRO A 413 23.52 6.47 2.96
N ALA A 414 23.02 5.32 3.45
CA ALA A 414 22.05 4.53 2.71
C ALA A 414 20.75 5.34 2.59
N ILE A 415 20.45 5.83 1.39
CA ILE A 415 19.18 6.49 1.11
C ILE A 415 18.16 5.38 0.90
N VAL A 416 17.45 5.03 1.98
CA VAL A 416 16.17 4.35 1.85
C VAL A 416 15.24 5.37 1.19
N GLU A 417 14.98 5.25 -0.12
CA GLU A 417 13.81 5.90 -0.70
C GLU A 417 12.64 5.41 0.16
N ALA A 418 12.02 6.31 0.93
CA ALA A 418 10.76 6.00 1.59
C ALA A 418 9.84 5.52 0.48
N ALA A 419 9.69 4.19 0.39
CA ALA A 419 9.10 3.50 -0.75
C ALA A 419 7.85 4.25 -1.14
N ALA A 420 7.71 4.64 -2.41
CA ALA A 420 6.67 5.50 -2.94
C ALA A 420 5.28 5.23 -2.30
N ALA A 421 5.01 5.86 -1.15
CA ALA A 421 4.01 5.36 -0.19
C ALA A 421 2.59 5.85 -0.49
N TRP A 422 2.20 5.70 -1.75
CA TRP A 422 0.78 5.61 -2.10
C TRP A 422 0.51 4.53 -3.17
N ARG A 423 1.56 4.02 -3.85
CA ARG A 423 1.50 2.94 -4.83
C ARG A 423 2.73 2.05 -4.76
N SER A 424 3.10 1.63 -3.55
CA SER A 424 4.13 0.59 -3.43
C SER A 424 3.57 -0.70 -4.05
N THR A 425 4.31 -1.26 -5.02
CA THR A 425 4.12 -2.65 -5.48
C THR A 425 4.34 -3.65 -4.35
N ASP A 426 4.88 -3.22 -3.22
CA ASP A 426 5.03 -3.98 -1.98
C ASP A 426 3.81 -3.85 -1.05
N ASN A 427 2.76 -3.12 -1.43
CA ASN A 427 1.51 -3.12 -0.67
C ASN A 427 0.92 -4.55 -0.71
N PRO A 428 0.78 -5.22 0.43
CA PRO A 428 0.34 -6.62 0.50
C PRO A 428 -1.09 -6.84 0.02
N VAL A 429 -1.93 -5.81 0.12
CA VAL A 429 -3.30 -5.81 -0.43
C VAL A 429 -3.24 -5.82 -1.96
N LEU A 430 -2.19 -5.25 -2.55
CA LEU A 430 -2.01 -5.10 -4.01
C LEU A 430 -0.97 -6.06 -4.60
N ALA A 431 -0.26 -6.86 -3.79
CA ALA A 431 0.81 -7.76 -4.24
C ALA A 431 0.32 -8.88 -5.19
N HIS A 432 -0.98 -9.18 -5.15
CA HIS A 432 -1.63 -10.10 -6.06
C HIS A 432 -1.89 -9.49 -7.45
N LEU A 433 -1.77 -8.17 -7.59
CA LEU A 433 -1.88 -7.50 -8.88
C LEU A 433 -0.65 -7.84 -9.74
N ARG A 434 -0.87 -7.91 -11.05
CA ARG A 434 0.13 -8.14 -12.08
C ARG A 434 0.07 -6.97 -13.06
N PRO A 435 1.18 -6.60 -13.73
CA PRO A 435 1.12 -5.61 -14.79
C PRO A 435 0.03 -5.98 -15.80
N ASN A 436 -0.75 -5.00 -16.24
CA ASN A 436 -1.73 -5.22 -17.28
C ASN A 436 -1.04 -5.69 -18.56
N THR A 437 -1.63 -6.66 -19.24
CA THR A 437 -1.07 -7.18 -20.49
C THR A 437 -1.48 -6.24 -21.62
N VAL A 438 -0.50 -5.58 -22.23
CA VAL A 438 -0.74 -4.64 -23.33
C VAL A 438 -0.12 -5.22 -24.61
N PRO A 439 -0.86 -5.27 -25.74
CA PRO A 439 -0.30 -5.71 -27.03
C PRO A 439 0.98 -4.97 -27.40
N ALA A 440 1.98 -5.71 -27.91
CA ALA A 440 3.32 -5.18 -28.14
C ALA A 440 3.37 -4.07 -29.21
N ASP A 441 2.40 -4.06 -30.13
CA ASP A 441 2.24 -3.11 -31.22
C ASP A 441 1.41 -1.86 -30.84
N ALA A 442 0.79 -1.84 -29.65
CA ALA A 442 0.06 -0.68 -29.18
C ALA A 442 1.02 0.48 -28.81
N ALA A 443 0.73 1.69 -29.30
CA ALA A 443 1.53 2.90 -29.07
C ALA A 443 0.64 4.12 -28.76
N GLY A 444 1.16 5.08 -27.99
CA GLY A 444 0.47 6.33 -27.64
C GLY A 444 0.32 6.57 -26.13
N ALA A 445 -0.10 7.78 -25.75
CA ALA A 445 -0.21 8.20 -24.35
C ALA A 445 -1.25 7.40 -23.55
N ALA A 446 -2.35 7.00 -24.18
CA ALA A 446 -3.35 6.13 -23.57
C ALA A 446 -2.77 4.72 -23.31
N THR A 447 -2.05 4.15 -24.27
CA THR A 447 -1.38 2.86 -24.12
C THR A 447 -0.32 2.87 -23.02
N GLU A 448 0.44 3.97 -22.90
CA GLU A 448 1.41 4.13 -21.81
C GLU A 448 0.72 4.15 -20.44
N THR A 449 -0.46 4.79 -20.36
CA THR A 449 -1.30 4.72 -19.15
C THR A 449 -1.75 3.29 -18.85
N LEU A 450 -2.15 2.50 -19.86
CA LEU A 450 -2.52 1.09 -19.67
C LEU A 450 -1.36 0.24 -19.15
N ARG A 451 -0.13 0.48 -19.62
CA ARG A 451 1.07 -0.24 -19.15
C ARG A 451 1.39 0.01 -17.68
N GLN A 452 0.94 1.14 -17.14
CA GLN A 452 1.11 1.50 -15.73
C GLN A 452 0.02 0.90 -14.83
N MET A 453 -1.03 0.29 -15.41
CA MET A 453 -2.08 -0.36 -14.63
C MET A 453 -1.62 -1.74 -14.13
N SER A 454 -2.09 -2.11 -12.95
CA SER A 454 -1.92 -3.45 -12.39
C SER A 454 -3.29 -4.04 -12.06
N VAL A 455 -3.49 -5.31 -12.39
CA VAL A 455 -4.79 -6.02 -12.35
C VAL A 455 -4.64 -7.36 -11.64
N SER A 456 -5.71 -7.85 -11.01
CA SER A 456 -5.68 -9.17 -10.35
C SER A 456 -5.49 -10.28 -11.38
N ARG A 457 -4.94 -11.42 -10.97
CA ARG A 457 -4.80 -12.60 -11.85
C ARG A 457 -6.17 -12.96 -12.46
N GLY A 458 -6.19 -13.17 -13.78
CA GLY A 458 -7.42 -13.49 -14.53
C GLY A 458 -8.17 -12.25 -15.05
N PHE A 459 -7.66 -11.04 -14.80
CA PHE A 459 -8.20 -9.81 -15.37
C PHE A 459 -7.20 -9.19 -16.35
N SER A 460 -7.75 -8.50 -17.35
CA SER A 460 -7.04 -7.56 -18.21
C SER A 460 -7.83 -6.25 -18.27
N VAL A 461 -7.15 -5.19 -18.69
CA VAL A 461 -7.77 -3.91 -19.01
C VAL A 461 -7.46 -3.57 -20.46
N ASP A 462 -8.50 -3.38 -21.26
CA ASP A 462 -8.39 -2.98 -22.65
C ASP A 462 -8.75 -1.51 -22.84
N LEU A 463 -8.12 -0.89 -23.84
CA LEU A 463 -8.41 0.47 -24.24
C LEU A 463 -9.56 0.45 -25.25
N ILE A 464 -10.71 1.02 -24.88
CA ILE A 464 -11.88 1.09 -25.76
C ILE A 464 -12.11 2.49 -26.35
N ALA A 465 -11.72 3.54 -25.62
CA ALA A 465 -11.79 4.93 -26.07
C ALA A 465 -10.79 5.82 -25.30
N ALA A 466 -10.19 6.78 -25.99
CA ALA A 466 -9.32 7.81 -25.43
C ALA A 466 -9.60 9.17 -26.09
N GLU A 467 -9.05 10.25 -25.51
CA GLU A 467 -9.06 11.55 -26.19
C GLU A 467 -8.44 11.44 -27.60
N PRO A 468 -9.04 12.08 -28.63
CA PRO A 468 -10.15 13.04 -28.56
C PRO A 468 -11.56 12.44 -28.70
N VAL A 469 -11.70 11.11 -28.77
CA VAL A 469 -13.00 10.43 -28.98
C VAL A 469 -13.95 10.65 -27.80
N VAL A 470 -13.40 10.68 -26.58
CA VAL A 470 -14.13 10.96 -25.34
C VAL A 470 -13.47 12.11 -24.58
N HIS A 471 -14.28 12.94 -23.91
CA HIS A 471 -13.81 14.04 -23.06
C HIS A 471 -14.33 13.89 -21.64
N GLN A 472 -13.41 13.79 -20.66
CA GLN A 472 -13.70 13.81 -19.22
C GLN A 472 -14.96 12.99 -18.84
N PRO A 473 -14.92 11.67 -19.03
CA PRO A 473 -16.07 10.80 -18.76
C PRO A 473 -16.42 10.82 -17.27
N ILE A 474 -17.67 11.17 -16.93
CA ILE A 474 -18.18 11.23 -15.55
C ILE A 474 -18.97 9.98 -15.17
N ALA A 475 -19.79 9.48 -16.09
CA ALA A 475 -20.59 8.27 -15.95
C ALA A 475 -20.77 7.60 -17.32
N PHE A 476 -21.02 6.29 -17.34
CA PHE A 476 -21.28 5.57 -18.57
C PHE A 476 -22.22 4.38 -18.34
N ALA A 477 -22.89 3.93 -19.40
CA ALA A 477 -23.74 2.75 -19.40
C ALA A 477 -23.70 2.05 -20.76
N PHE A 478 -23.90 0.74 -20.79
CA PHE A 478 -24.09 -0.01 -22.03
C PHE A 478 -25.58 -0.18 -22.30
N ASP A 479 -26.00 0.06 -23.54
CA ASP A 479 -27.34 -0.30 -23.96
C ASP A 479 -27.43 -1.75 -24.43
N VAL A 480 -28.66 -2.23 -24.66
CA VAL A 480 -28.94 -3.60 -25.14
C VAL A 480 -28.37 -3.90 -26.54
N ARG A 481 -27.90 -2.87 -27.26
CA ARG A 481 -27.25 -2.98 -28.57
C ARG A 481 -25.71 -3.05 -28.43
N GLY A 482 -25.18 -3.08 -27.20
CA GLY A 482 -23.75 -3.12 -26.92
C GLY A 482 -23.03 -1.78 -27.13
N ARG A 483 -23.77 -0.68 -27.32
CA ARG A 483 -23.19 0.65 -27.49
C ARG A 483 -22.92 1.28 -26.14
N LEU A 484 -21.84 2.04 -26.06
CA LEU A 484 -21.40 2.71 -24.85
C LEU A 484 -21.93 4.14 -24.81
N TRP A 485 -22.76 4.46 -23.84
CA TRP A 485 -23.22 5.81 -23.58
C TRP A 485 -22.31 6.46 -22.54
N VAL A 486 -21.85 7.68 -22.78
CA VAL A 486 -20.95 8.41 -21.88
C VAL A 486 -21.49 9.80 -21.57
N ALA A 487 -21.49 10.18 -20.29
CA ALA A 487 -21.67 11.54 -19.84
C ALA A 487 -20.31 12.26 -19.80
N GLU A 488 -20.11 13.23 -20.69
CA GLU A 488 -18.90 14.06 -20.78
C GLU A 488 -19.06 15.33 -19.93
N GLY A 489 -18.13 15.53 -18.98
CA GLY A 489 -18.12 16.68 -18.10
C GLY A 489 -17.33 17.84 -18.67
N HIS A 490 -18.00 18.92 -19.08
CA HIS A 490 -17.38 20.17 -19.55
C HIS A 490 -17.56 21.35 -18.58
N SER A 491 -18.44 21.17 -17.59
CA SER A 491 -18.78 22.13 -16.55
C SER A 491 -18.14 21.75 -15.21
N TYR A 492 -17.68 20.51 -15.05
CA TYR A 492 -17.02 20.05 -13.82
C TYR A 492 -15.74 20.86 -13.50
N PRO A 493 -15.45 21.17 -12.22
CA PRO A 493 -16.23 20.84 -11.01
C PRO A 493 -17.31 21.86 -10.65
N THR A 494 -17.46 22.94 -11.41
CA THR A 494 -18.26 24.10 -11.02
C THR A 494 -19.52 24.23 -11.87
N ARG A 495 -20.69 24.05 -11.24
CA ARG A 495 -21.98 24.26 -11.90
C ARG A 495 -22.02 25.64 -12.57
N ARG A 496 -22.45 25.68 -13.83
CA ARG A 496 -22.66 26.92 -14.58
C ARG A 496 -24.03 27.54 -14.28
N PRO A 497 -24.26 28.82 -14.63
CA PRO A 497 -25.60 29.38 -14.62
C PRO A 497 -26.61 28.54 -15.41
N ASP A 498 -27.89 28.62 -15.05
CA ASP A 498 -28.94 27.86 -15.72
C ASP A 498 -29.03 28.24 -17.21
N GLY A 499 -29.07 27.23 -18.08
CA GLY A 499 -29.05 27.41 -19.54
C GLY A 499 -27.65 27.55 -20.17
N GLU A 500 -26.59 27.66 -19.36
CA GLU A 500 -25.19 27.77 -19.82
C GLU A 500 -24.38 26.47 -19.62
N GLY A 501 -25.05 25.36 -19.35
CA GLY A 501 -24.41 24.04 -19.27
C GLY A 501 -23.65 23.68 -20.55
N LEU A 502 -22.54 22.97 -20.41
CA LEU A 502 -21.73 22.50 -21.55
C LEU A 502 -21.59 20.97 -21.60
N ASP A 503 -22.11 20.25 -20.61
CA ASP A 503 -21.98 18.79 -20.52
C ASP A 503 -22.78 18.12 -21.63
N ARG A 504 -22.35 16.91 -22.00
CA ARG A 504 -22.91 16.17 -23.14
C ARG A 504 -23.16 14.72 -22.79
N ILE A 505 -24.17 14.13 -23.41
CA ILE A 505 -24.31 12.68 -23.51
C ILE A 505 -23.93 12.26 -24.91
N VAL A 506 -22.98 11.33 -25.00
CA VAL A 506 -22.51 10.78 -26.27
C VAL A 506 -22.71 9.27 -26.31
N ILE A 507 -22.85 8.73 -27.51
CA ILE A 507 -22.97 7.32 -27.80
C ILE A 507 -21.77 6.94 -28.63
N LEU A 508 -20.99 5.99 -28.13
CA LEU A 508 -19.87 5.38 -28.79
C LEU A 508 -20.28 3.97 -29.26
N GLN A 509 -19.86 3.60 -30.46
CA GLN A 509 -20.15 2.33 -31.07
C GLN A 509 -18.90 1.78 -31.75
N ASP A 510 -18.62 0.52 -31.47
CA ASP A 510 -17.74 -0.35 -32.27
C ASP A 510 -18.56 -0.92 -33.43
N ARG A 511 -18.20 -0.58 -34.68
CA ARG A 511 -18.97 -1.02 -35.86
C ARG A 511 -18.37 -2.22 -36.58
N ASP A 512 -17.07 -2.45 -36.44
CA ASP A 512 -16.37 -3.56 -37.09
C ASP A 512 -16.05 -4.72 -36.13
N ALA A 513 -16.46 -4.58 -34.87
CA ALA A 513 -16.29 -5.54 -33.78
C ALA A 513 -14.81 -5.81 -33.47
N ASP A 514 -13.94 -4.80 -33.64
CA ASP A 514 -12.51 -4.89 -33.34
C ASP A 514 -12.17 -4.53 -31.87
N GLY A 515 -13.16 -4.09 -31.09
CA GLY A 515 -13.04 -3.70 -29.69
C GLY A 515 -12.69 -2.22 -29.47
N GLN A 516 -12.48 -1.43 -30.53
CA GLN A 516 -12.38 0.02 -30.47
C GLN A 516 -13.75 0.65 -30.69
N PHE A 517 -14.04 1.73 -29.97
CA PHE A 517 -15.33 2.44 -30.10
C PHE A 517 -15.12 3.75 -30.86
N GLU A 518 -14.92 3.63 -32.17
CA GLU A 518 -14.52 4.71 -33.09
C GLU A 518 -15.70 5.56 -33.58
N HIS A 519 -16.93 5.03 -33.58
CA HIS A 519 -18.08 5.79 -34.03
C HIS A 519 -18.75 6.56 -32.89
N ARG A 520 -18.73 7.89 -32.96
CA ARG A 520 -19.30 8.81 -31.95
C ARG A 520 -20.54 9.54 -32.47
N LYS A 521 -21.63 9.54 -31.68
CA LYS A 521 -22.84 10.37 -31.85
C LYS A 521 -23.10 11.19 -30.59
N VAL A 522 -23.44 12.47 -30.73
CA VAL A 522 -23.95 13.27 -29.60
C VAL A 522 -25.44 13.01 -29.49
N PHE A 523 -25.90 12.55 -28.32
CA PHE A 523 -27.32 12.34 -28.01
C PHE A 523 -27.96 13.62 -27.47
N MET A 524 -27.30 14.27 -26.51
CA MET A 524 -27.78 15.50 -25.89
C MET A 524 -26.62 16.41 -25.49
N GLU A 525 -26.84 17.71 -25.55
CA GLU A 525 -25.88 18.75 -25.15
C GLU A 525 -26.54 19.79 -24.25
N ARG A 526 -25.72 20.73 -23.75
CA ARG A 526 -26.12 21.83 -22.87
C ARG A 526 -26.59 21.38 -21.49
N LEU A 527 -26.14 20.21 -21.05
CA LEU A 527 -26.35 19.72 -19.69
C LEU A 527 -25.39 20.39 -18.71
N ASN A 528 -25.68 20.34 -17.42
CA ASN A 528 -24.92 21.07 -16.42
C ASN A 528 -24.62 20.19 -15.21
N LEU A 529 -23.33 19.98 -14.95
CA LEU A 529 -22.80 19.20 -13.83
C LEU A 529 -23.44 17.82 -13.73
N VAL A 530 -23.43 17.08 -14.85
CA VAL A 530 -23.88 15.68 -14.87
C VAL A 530 -22.95 14.85 -14.01
N SER A 531 -23.51 14.07 -13.09
CA SER A 531 -22.79 13.25 -12.10
C SER A 531 -23.18 11.77 -12.14
N GLY A 532 -24.21 11.40 -12.92
CA GLY A 532 -24.65 10.03 -13.09
C GLY A 532 -25.52 9.88 -14.33
N MET A 533 -25.60 8.66 -14.87
CA MET A 533 -26.43 8.33 -16.03
C MET A 533 -26.83 6.86 -16.00
N GLU A 534 -28.02 6.54 -16.52
CA GLU A 534 -28.43 5.17 -16.84
C GLU A 534 -29.35 5.15 -18.08
N VAL A 535 -29.21 4.16 -18.96
CA VAL A 535 -30.04 4.00 -20.16
C VAL A 535 -31.11 2.94 -19.91
N GLY A 536 -32.38 3.28 -20.06
CA GLY A 536 -33.46 2.33 -19.79
C GLY A 536 -34.85 2.96 -19.80
N HIS A 537 -35.88 2.11 -19.73
CA HIS A 537 -37.29 2.54 -19.67
C HIS A 537 -37.71 3.49 -20.81
N GLY A 538 -37.11 3.34 -22.00
CA GLY A 538 -37.42 4.14 -23.18
C GLY A 538 -36.82 5.56 -23.14
N GLY A 539 -35.66 5.72 -22.53
CA GLY A 539 -34.92 6.97 -22.47
C GLY A 539 -33.61 6.87 -21.69
N VAL A 540 -33.12 8.03 -21.24
CA VAL A 540 -31.88 8.18 -20.47
C VAL A 540 -32.17 8.93 -19.17
N TRP A 541 -31.82 8.33 -18.04
CA TRP A 541 -31.84 8.97 -16.73
C TRP A 541 -30.52 9.69 -16.49
N LEU A 542 -30.57 10.94 -16.04
CA LEU A 542 -29.39 11.76 -15.78
C LEU A 542 -29.44 12.36 -14.38
N GLY A 543 -28.42 12.07 -13.57
CA GLY A 543 -28.16 12.80 -12.33
C GLY A 543 -27.40 14.09 -12.65
N ALA A 544 -28.00 15.24 -12.40
CA ALA A 544 -27.41 16.55 -12.67
C ALA A 544 -27.81 17.52 -11.55
N ALA A 545 -27.07 17.49 -10.44
CA ALA A 545 -27.47 18.13 -9.20
C ALA A 545 -27.90 19.60 -9.40
N PRO A 546 -29.06 20.02 -8.85
CA PRO A 546 -29.94 19.29 -7.91
C PRO A 546 -31.00 18.39 -8.56
N HIS A 547 -30.97 18.20 -9.88
CA HIS A 547 -32.01 17.52 -10.64
C HIS A 547 -31.71 16.05 -10.90
N LEU A 548 -32.76 15.25 -10.97
CA LEU A 548 -32.79 13.96 -11.66
C LEU A 548 -33.66 14.16 -12.91
N LEU A 549 -33.06 14.03 -14.08
CA LEU A 549 -33.70 14.28 -15.37
C LEU A 549 -34.01 12.96 -16.07
N PHE A 550 -35.07 12.92 -16.87
CA PHE A 550 -35.37 11.78 -17.74
C PHE A 550 -35.58 12.25 -19.17
N VAL A 551 -34.65 11.90 -20.06
CA VAL A 551 -34.70 12.25 -21.47
C VAL A 551 -35.37 11.12 -22.24
N PRO A 552 -36.60 11.27 -22.75
CA PRO A 552 -37.30 10.21 -23.46
C PRO A 552 -36.66 9.93 -24.84
N ASP A 553 -36.57 8.66 -25.20
CA ASP A 553 -36.19 8.12 -26.52
C ASP A 553 -36.97 6.81 -26.73
N ARG A 554 -38.29 6.94 -26.92
CA ARG A 554 -39.23 5.81 -26.99
C ARG A 554 -39.15 5.08 -28.31
N ASN A 555 -38.81 5.80 -29.38
CA ASN A 555 -38.65 5.23 -30.72
C ASN A 555 -37.24 4.63 -30.94
N GLN A 556 -36.30 4.85 -30.01
CA GLN A 556 -34.94 4.31 -30.00
C GLN A 556 -34.11 4.74 -31.22
N ASP A 557 -34.37 5.93 -31.75
CA ASP A 557 -33.60 6.53 -32.86
C ASP A 557 -32.37 7.34 -32.38
N ASP A 558 -32.14 7.33 -31.07
CA ASP A 558 -31.13 8.10 -30.35
C ASP A 558 -31.21 9.61 -30.65
N VAL A 559 -32.43 10.12 -30.73
CA VAL A 559 -32.77 11.53 -30.68
C VAL A 559 -33.77 11.72 -29.53
N PRO A 560 -33.55 12.70 -28.64
CA PRO A 560 -34.53 13.00 -27.59
C PRO A 560 -35.92 13.29 -28.18
N ASP A 561 -36.94 12.58 -27.70
CA ASP A 561 -38.34 12.79 -28.06
C ASP A 561 -38.91 14.10 -27.48
N GLY A 562 -38.23 14.68 -26.48
CA GLY A 562 -38.66 15.89 -25.79
C GLY A 562 -37.67 16.36 -24.74
N GLU A 563 -38.01 17.48 -24.10
CA GLU A 563 -37.24 18.05 -23.00
C GLU A 563 -37.26 17.11 -21.76
N PRO A 564 -36.18 17.11 -20.95
CA PRO A 564 -36.04 16.24 -19.77
C PRO A 564 -36.98 16.51 -18.58
#